data_AF-X1J691-F1
#
_entry.id   AF-X1J691-F1
#
_cell.length_a   1.000
_cell.length_b   1.000
_cell.length_c   1.000
_cell.angle_alpha   90.00
_cell.angle_beta   90.00
_cell.angle_gamma   90.00
#
_symmetry.space_group_name_H-M   'P 1'
#
loop_
_entity.id
_entity.type
_entity.pdbx_description
1 polymer ?
#
loop_
_entity_poly.entity_id
_entity_poly.type
_entity_poly.pdbx_seq_one_letter_code
_entity_poly.pdbx_strand_id
1 'polypeptide(L)'
;MEQKLLYAYSEATVPKITLIVRKSYGGAYLAMCSRDLGADQVIAWPTAEIAVMGSQGAANIIFRKEIAKADNPEKVRQEKIDEFQLKFSNPYEAAKRGYVDMVIDPRETRPRLITTFEMLSTKRENRPAKKHGNFPV
;
A
#
# COMPACT_ATOMS: atom_id res chain seq x y z
N MET A 1 12.42 -5.07 13.77
CA MET A 1 11.54 -3.87 13.84
C MET A 1 10.25 -4.08 13.06
N GLU A 2 10.33 -4.56 11.81
CA GLU A 2 9.17 -4.78 10.93
C GLU A 2 8.11 -5.75 11.50
N GLN A 3 8.54 -6.87 12.08
CA GLN A 3 7.61 -7.85 12.68
C GLN A 3 6.77 -7.27 13.82
N LYS A 4 7.33 -6.34 14.61
CA LYS A 4 6.64 -5.69 15.72
C LYS A 4 5.51 -4.78 15.22
N LEU A 5 5.73 -4.06 14.11
CA LEU A 5 4.70 -3.21 13.47
C LEU A 5 3.56 -4.03 12.88
N LEU A 6 3.90 -5.09 12.14
CA LEU A 6 2.89 -6.01 11.58
C LEU A 6 2.00 -6.58 12.69
N TYR A 7 2.63 -7.03 13.78
CA TYR A 7 1.92 -7.56 14.94
C TYR A 7 1.02 -6.51 15.59
N ALA A 8 1.55 -5.31 15.87
CA ALA A 8 0.82 -4.24 16.53
C ALA A 8 -0.44 -3.82 15.74
N TYR A 9 -0.33 -3.61 14.42
CA TYR A 9 -1.49 -3.26 13.60
C TYR A 9 -2.52 -4.39 13.49
N SER A 10 -2.07 -5.63 13.38
CA SER A 10 -2.94 -6.81 13.29
C SER A 10 -3.67 -7.11 14.61
N GLU A 11 -3.09 -6.72 15.74
CA GLU A 11 -3.71 -6.90 17.06
C GLU A 11 -4.65 -5.75 17.44
N ALA A 12 -4.38 -4.54 16.95
CA ALA A 12 -5.17 -3.35 17.24
C ALA A 12 -6.62 -3.44 16.72
N THR A 13 -7.59 -3.13 17.58
CA THR A 13 -9.03 -3.10 17.28
C THR A 13 -9.62 -1.69 17.23
N VAL A 14 -8.81 -0.66 17.52
CA VAL A 14 -9.19 0.74 17.37
C VAL A 14 -9.49 1.08 15.89
N PRO A 15 -10.16 2.22 15.61
CA PRO A 15 -10.25 2.75 14.26
C PRO A 15 -8.87 2.92 13.63
N LYS A 16 -8.64 2.30 12.47
CA LYS A 16 -7.39 2.33 11.70
C LYS A 16 -7.66 2.94 10.34
N ILE A 17 -7.08 4.11 10.08
CA ILE A 17 -7.21 4.82 8.80
C ILE A 17 -5.81 5.01 8.23
N THR A 18 -5.63 4.61 6.97
CA THR A 18 -4.35 4.70 6.27
C THR A 18 -4.46 5.68 5.11
N LEU A 19 -3.60 6.68 5.09
CA LEU A 19 -3.45 7.61 3.97
C LEU A 19 -2.12 7.38 3.27
N ILE A 20 -2.17 6.97 2.01
CA ILE A 20 -1.00 6.78 1.16
C ILE A 20 -0.75 8.05 0.36
N VAL A 21 0.29 8.80 0.74
CA VAL A 21 0.63 10.09 0.12
C VAL A 21 1.50 9.94 -1.12
N ARG A 22 2.37 8.91 -1.16
CA ARG A 22 3.30 8.67 -2.26
C ARG A 22 3.69 7.18 -2.34
N LYS A 23 4.97 6.85 -2.18
CA LYS A 23 5.50 5.49 -2.37
C LYS A 23 5.11 4.57 -1.22
N SER A 24 4.56 3.41 -1.57
CA SER A 24 4.24 2.34 -0.63
C SER A 24 4.51 0.99 -1.28
N TYR A 25 5.62 0.35 -0.93
CA TYR A 25 6.12 -0.82 -1.65
C TYR A 25 6.25 -2.07 -0.77
N GLY A 26 5.86 -3.22 -1.32
CA GLY A 26 6.15 -4.55 -0.78
C GLY A 26 5.81 -4.71 0.70
N GLY A 27 6.75 -5.24 1.48
CA GLY A 27 6.55 -5.46 2.92
C GLY A 27 6.31 -4.18 3.72
N ALA A 28 6.84 -3.04 3.27
CA ALA A 28 6.61 -1.75 3.93
C ALA A 28 5.15 -1.28 3.75
N TYR A 29 4.52 -1.56 2.60
CA TYR A 29 3.08 -1.31 2.41
C TYR A 29 2.26 -2.07 3.45
N LEU A 30 2.58 -3.35 3.67
CA LEU A 30 1.91 -4.16 4.69
C LEU A 30 2.15 -3.59 6.09
N ALA A 31 3.41 -3.29 6.42
CA ALA A 31 3.82 -2.76 7.72
C ALA A 31 3.20 -1.39 8.07
N MET A 32 2.82 -0.60 7.07
CA MET A 32 2.14 0.68 7.23
C MET A 32 0.61 0.55 7.28
N CYS A 33 0.11 -0.51 7.94
CA CYS A 33 -1.31 -0.79 8.12
C CYS A 33 -2.08 -0.83 6.79
N SER A 34 -1.72 -1.76 5.93
CA SER A 34 -2.52 -2.07 4.74
C SER A 34 -3.93 -2.59 5.08
N ARG A 35 -4.77 -2.72 4.04
CA ARG A 35 -6.07 -3.38 4.13
C ARG A 35 -5.98 -4.74 4.82
N ASP A 36 -4.97 -5.52 4.45
CA ASP A 36 -4.77 -6.89 4.92
C ASP A 36 -4.44 -6.97 6.42
N LEU A 37 -3.98 -5.87 7.03
CA LEU A 37 -3.78 -5.76 8.48
C LEU A 37 -4.99 -5.16 9.21
N GLY A 38 -6.14 -5.11 8.55
CA GLY A 38 -7.39 -4.65 9.12
C GLY A 38 -7.49 -3.13 9.25
N ALA A 39 -6.84 -2.37 8.37
CA ALA A 39 -7.23 -0.97 8.19
C ALA A 39 -8.73 -0.91 7.87
N ASP A 40 -9.46 0.03 8.49
CA ASP A 40 -10.89 0.23 8.28
C ASP A 40 -11.13 1.05 7.00
N GLN A 41 -10.31 2.07 6.77
CA GLN A 41 -10.33 2.87 5.55
C GLN A 41 -8.89 3.10 5.05
N VAL A 42 -8.67 2.88 3.76
CA VAL A 42 -7.41 3.11 3.06
C VAL A 42 -7.70 4.12 1.95
N ILE A 43 -7.06 5.27 2.07
CA ILE A 43 -7.19 6.43 1.20
C ILE A 43 -5.85 6.62 0.50
N ALA A 44 -5.87 6.98 -0.78
CA ALA A 44 -4.66 7.32 -1.51
C ALA A 44 -4.78 8.71 -2.16
N TRP A 45 -3.65 9.38 -2.31
CA TRP A 45 -3.53 10.52 -3.22
C TRP A 45 -3.28 10.05 -4.66
N PRO A 46 -3.50 10.89 -5.69
CA PRO A 46 -3.22 10.53 -7.08
C PRO A 46 -1.72 10.30 -7.32
N THR A 47 -0.86 10.86 -6.47
CA THR A 47 0.60 10.71 -6.44
C THR A 47 1.06 9.41 -5.78
N ALA A 48 0.15 8.59 -5.25
CA ALA A 48 0.51 7.36 -4.57
C ALA A 48 0.99 6.29 -5.55
N GLU A 49 2.08 5.63 -5.21
CA GLU A 49 2.64 4.52 -5.98
C GLU A 49 2.61 3.28 -5.10
N ILE A 50 1.69 2.36 -5.41
CA ILE A 50 1.46 1.14 -4.64
C ILE A 50 1.90 -0.04 -5.50
N ALA A 51 2.95 -0.75 -5.08
CA ALA A 51 3.53 -1.82 -5.88
C ALA A 51 4.23 -2.87 -5.00
N VAL A 52 4.51 -4.05 -5.56
CA VAL A 52 5.28 -5.10 -4.84
C VAL A 52 6.73 -4.68 -4.62
N MET A 53 7.30 -3.92 -5.56
CA MET A 53 8.65 -3.36 -5.50
C MET A 53 8.73 -2.13 -6.42
N GLY A 54 9.83 -1.39 -6.36
CA GLY A 54 10.05 -0.23 -7.25
C GLY A 54 10.14 -0.63 -8.73
N SER A 55 9.62 0.22 -9.62
CA SER A 55 9.49 -0.05 -11.06
C SER A 55 10.82 -0.42 -11.74
N GLN A 56 11.94 0.19 -11.32
CA GLN A 56 13.27 -0.12 -11.83
C GLN A 56 13.69 -1.56 -11.52
N GLY A 57 13.48 -2.01 -10.27
CA GLY A 57 13.77 -3.39 -9.87
C GLY A 57 12.86 -4.39 -10.60
N ALA A 58 11.57 -4.07 -10.68
CA ALA A 58 10.59 -4.92 -11.36
C ALA A 58 10.92 -5.08 -12.85
N ALA A 59 11.22 -4.00 -13.56
CA ALA A 59 11.53 -4.03 -14.98
C ALA A 59 12.78 -4.86 -15.28
N ASN A 60 13.83 -4.73 -14.47
CA ASN A 60 15.07 -5.49 -14.64
C ASN A 60 14.91 -6.99 -14.40
N ILE A 61 13.93 -7.42 -13.62
CA ILE A 61 13.64 -8.83 -13.36
C ILE A 61 12.69 -9.38 -14.44
N ILE A 62 11.59 -8.69 -14.69
CA ILE A 62 10.52 -9.15 -15.59
C ILE A 62 10.97 -9.11 -17.05
N PHE A 63 11.57 -8.00 -17.48
CA PHE A 63 11.97 -7.77 -18.87
C PHE A 63 13.45 -8.06 -19.12
N ARG A 64 14.12 -8.79 -18.21
CA ARG A 64 15.57 -9.07 -18.28
C ARG A 64 16.02 -9.58 -19.65
N LYS A 65 15.27 -10.53 -20.23
CA LYS A 65 15.59 -11.14 -21.52
C LYS A 65 15.36 -10.19 -22.70
N GLU A 66 14.34 -9.34 -22.62
CA GLU A 66 14.01 -8.36 -23.67
C GLU A 66 15.04 -7.24 -23.69
N ILE A 67 15.38 -6.71 -22.52
CA ILE A 67 16.43 -5.70 -22.34
C ILE A 67 17.79 -6.22 -22.84
N ALA A 68 18.14 -7.47 -22.50
CA ALA A 68 19.42 -8.06 -22.89
C ALA A 68 19.55 -8.36 -24.40
N LYS A 69 18.42 -8.50 -25.12
CA LYS A 69 18.39 -8.78 -26.56
C LYS A 69 18.19 -7.51 -27.41
N ALA A 70 17.96 -6.37 -26.79
CA ALA A 70 17.71 -5.12 -27.49
C ALA A 70 19.01 -4.53 -28.06
N ASP A 71 18.90 -3.86 -29.20
CA ASP A 71 20.02 -3.12 -29.80
C ASP A 71 20.49 -1.97 -28.91
N ASN A 72 19.57 -1.38 -28.14
CA ASN A 72 19.86 -0.38 -27.13
C ASN A 72 19.22 -0.77 -25.78
N PRO A 73 19.91 -1.56 -24.94
CA PRO A 73 19.40 -2.04 -23.66
C PRO A 73 18.99 -0.93 -22.69
N GLU A 74 19.71 0.19 -22.67
CA GLU A 74 19.42 1.31 -21.76
C GLU A 74 18.10 1.98 -22.13
N LYS A 75 17.88 2.23 -23.43
CA LYS A 75 16.64 2.82 -23.93
C LYS A 75 15.45 1.91 -23.64
N VAL A 76 15.54 0.62 -23.99
CA VAL A 76 14.46 -0.35 -23.74
C VAL A 76 14.20 -0.51 -22.24
N ARG A 77 15.24 -0.50 -21.41
CA ARG A 77 15.06 -0.54 -19.95
C ARG A 77 14.24 0.66 -19.46
N GLN A 78 14.58 1.88 -19.88
CA GLN A 78 13.84 3.06 -19.46
C GLN A 78 12.38 3.01 -19.91
N GLU A 79 12.13 2.62 -21.16
CA GLU A 79 10.76 2.43 -21.69
C GLU A 79 9.95 1.43 -20.86
N LYS A 80 10.56 0.30 -20.47
CA LYS A 80 9.90 -0.71 -19.63
C LYS A 80 9.68 -0.25 -18.20
N ILE A 81 10.57 0.57 -17.65
CA ILE A 81 10.38 1.18 -16.32
C ILE A 81 9.17 2.10 -16.34
N ASP A 82 9.09 2.97 -17.35
CA ASP A 82 8.01 3.94 -17.48
C ASP A 82 6.67 3.25 -17.76
N GLU A 83 6.68 2.22 -18.63
CA GLU A 83 5.51 1.38 -18.89
C GLU A 83 5.02 0.68 -17.60
N PHE A 84 5.95 0.10 -16.83
CA PHE A 84 5.61 -0.58 -15.59
C PHE A 84 5.06 0.40 -14.55
N GLN A 85 5.67 1.60 -14.44
CA GLN A 85 5.22 2.62 -13.52
C GLN A 85 3.80 3.09 -13.86
N LEU A 86 3.53 3.37 -15.13
CA LEU A 86 2.21 3.80 -15.59
C LEU A 86 1.14 2.73 -15.36
N LYS A 87 1.45 1.47 -15.69
CA LYS A 87 0.47 0.38 -15.65
C LYS A 87 0.22 -0.16 -14.25
N PHE A 88 1.25 -0.28 -13.42
CA PHE A 88 1.18 -1.03 -12.17
C PHE A 88 1.47 -0.20 -10.93
N SER A 89 2.26 0.87 -11.02
CA SER A 89 2.67 1.69 -9.86
C SER A 89 1.79 2.93 -9.70
N ASN A 90 0.47 2.77 -9.79
CA ASN A 90 -0.52 3.83 -9.63
C ASN A 90 -1.61 3.41 -8.61
N PRO A 91 -2.34 4.35 -7.98
CA PRO A 91 -3.27 4.01 -6.91
C PRO A 91 -4.58 3.39 -7.43
N TYR A 92 -4.88 3.58 -8.72
CA TYR A 92 -6.13 3.14 -9.33
C TYR A 92 -6.17 1.62 -9.51
N GLU A 93 -5.03 0.97 -9.77
CA GLU A 93 -4.96 -0.49 -9.80
C GLU A 93 -5.24 -1.11 -8.42
N ALA A 94 -4.73 -0.48 -7.35
CA ALA A 94 -5.04 -0.90 -5.99
C ALA A 94 -6.52 -0.64 -5.64
N ALA A 95 -7.10 0.46 -6.13
CA ALA A 95 -8.50 0.79 -5.93
C ALA A 95 -9.45 -0.20 -6.64
N LYS A 96 -9.16 -0.58 -7.89
CA LYS A 96 -9.92 -1.60 -8.64
C LYS A 96 -10.01 -2.94 -7.90
N ARG A 97 -8.99 -3.27 -7.11
CA ARG A 97 -8.91 -4.51 -6.32
C ARG A 97 -9.52 -4.38 -4.92
N GLY A 98 -9.97 -3.18 -4.53
CA GLY A 98 -10.51 -2.93 -3.18
C GLY A 98 -9.45 -2.82 -2.08
N TYR A 99 -8.16 -2.71 -2.42
CA TYR A 99 -7.11 -2.48 -1.42
C TYR A 99 -7.09 -1.02 -0.95
N VAL A 100 -7.48 -0.11 -1.83
CA VAL A 100 -7.70 1.32 -1.57
C VAL A 100 -9.18 1.60 -1.80
N ASP A 101 -9.85 2.24 -0.85
CA ASP A 101 -11.29 2.50 -1.00
C ASP A 101 -11.56 3.73 -1.86
N MET A 102 -10.63 4.69 -1.84
CA MET A 102 -10.78 5.96 -2.55
C MET A 102 -9.44 6.61 -2.88
N VAL A 103 -9.39 7.22 -4.05
CA VAL A 103 -8.34 8.15 -4.46
C VAL A 103 -8.92 9.55 -4.38
N ILE A 104 -8.35 10.42 -3.55
CA ILE A 104 -8.88 11.76 -3.26
C ILE A 104 -7.90 12.86 -3.65
N ASP A 105 -8.38 14.08 -3.89
CA ASP A 105 -7.49 15.24 -3.99
C ASP A 105 -6.80 15.48 -2.65
N PRO A 106 -5.49 15.78 -2.62
CA PRO A 106 -4.77 16.06 -1.37
C PRO A 106 -5.43 17.11 -0.47
N ARG A 107 -6.12 18.10 -1.03
CA ARG A 107 -6.83 19.16 -0.29
C ARG A 107 -8.05 18.64 0.46
N GLU A 108 -8.64 17.53 0.02
CA GLU A 108 -9.81 16.91 0.64
C GLU A 108 -9.45 15.99 1.82
N THR A 109 -8.16 15.77 2.07
CA THR A 109 -7.69 14.85 3.11
C THR A 109 -8.32 15.13 4.47
N ARG A 110 -8.26 16.37 4.94
CA ARG A 110 -8.77 16.74 6.28
C ARG A 110 -10.27 16.48 6.43
N PRO A 111 -11.17 17.04 5.60
CA PRO A 111 -12.60 16.77 5.75
C PRO A 111 -12.91 15.28 5.61
N ARG A 112 -12.20 14.55 4.73
CA ARG A 112 -12.42 13.11 4.57
C ARG A 112 -12.03 12.30 5.81
N LEU A 113 -10.90 12.63 6.44
CA LEU A 113 -10.47 11.97 7.67
C LEU A 113 -11.47 12.22 8.81
N ILE A 114 -11.99 13.44 8.93
CA ILE A 114 -12.99 13.78 9.97
C ILE A 114 -14.22 12.87 9.84
N THR A 115 -14.85 12.84 8.66
CA THR A 115 -16.03 12.00 8.42
C THR A 115 -15.74 10.51 8.62
N THR A 116 -14.55 10.05 8.25
CA THR A 116 -14.14 8.65 8.44
C THR A 116 -14.00 8.32 9.93
N PHE A 117 -13.40 9.20 10.73
CA PHE A 117 -13.29 9.00 12.19
C PHE A 117 -14.66 9.02 12.86
N GLU A 118 -15.57 9.91 12.45
CA GLU A 118 -16.94 9.97 12.97
C GLU A 118 -17.68 8.65 12.71
N MET A 119 -17.61 8.13 11.47
CA MET A 119 -18.19 6.83 11.10
C MET A 119 -17.63 5.67 11.93
N LEU A 120 -16.34 5.69 12.23
CA LEU A 120 -15.66 4.62 12.98
C LEU A 120 -15.73 4.77 14.51
N SER A 121 -16.33 5.85 15.02
CA SER A 121 -16.38 6.15 16.46
C SER A 121 -17.06 5.03 17.29
N THR A 122 -17.99 4.29 16.69
CA THR A 122 -18.71 3.19 17.32
C THR A 122 -18.17 1.81 16.95
N LYS A 123 -17.01 1.72 16.27
CA LYS A 123 -16.39 0.44 15.89
C LYS A 123 -16.22 -0.47 17.13
N ARG A 124 -16.59 -1.75 16.97
CA ARG A 124 -16.33 -2.82 17.94
C ARG A 124 -15.85 -4.05 17.18
N GLU A 125 -14.72 -4.61 17.61
CA GLU A 125 -14.09 -5.76 16.97
C GLU A 125 -13.61 -6.72 18.06
N ASN A 126 -13.96 -8.01 17.94
CA ASN A 126 -13.57 -9.05 18.90
C ASN A 126 -12.32 -9.78 18.40
N ARG A 127 -11.53 -10.34 19.33
CA ARG A 127 -10.35 -11.14 19.04
C ARG A 127 -10.45 -12.51 19.72
N PRO A 128 -9.72 -13.54 19.23
CA PRO A 128 -9.70 -14.85 19.88
C PRO A 128 -9.27 -14.75 21.34
N ALA A 129 -9.96 -15.48 22.23
CA ALA A 129 -9.63 -15.53 23.65
C ALA A 129 -8.23 -16.09 23.89
N LYS A 130 -7.41 -15.38 24.66
CA LYS A 130 -6.03 -15.75 25.01
C LYS A 130 -5.61 -15.03 26.29
N LYS A 131 -4.59 -15.54 27.00
CA LYS A 131 -3.98 -14.81 28.14
C LYS A 131 -3.30 -13.53 27.68
N HIS A 132 -2.50 -13.66 26.62
CA HIS A 132 -1.86 -12.59 25.86
C HIS A 132 -1.41 -13.20 24.52
N GLY A 133 -1.00 -12.39 23.56
CA GLY A 133 -0.33 -12.90 22.38
C GLY A 133 1.18 -13.04 22.59
N ASN A 134 1.88 -13.53 21.56
CA ASN A 134 3.33 -13.71 21.58
C ASN A 134 4.00 -12.60 20.76
N PHE A 135 4.14 -11.43 21.38
CA PHE A 135 4.74 -10.27 20.73
C PHE A 135 6.21 -10.54 20.38
N PRO A 136 6.68 -10.25 19.15
CA PRO A 136 8.08 -10.43 18.79
C PRO A 136 9.00 -9.58 19.69
N VAL A 137 10.02 -10.19 20.31
CA VAL A 137 10.99 -9.50 21.20
C VAL A 137 12.28 -9.13 20.48
#